data_AF-A0A951CZ54-F1
#
_entry.id   AF-A0A951CZ54-F1
#
_cell.length_a   1.000
_cell.length_b   1.000
_cell.length_c   1.000
_cell.angle_alpha   90.00
_cell.angle_beta   90.00
_cell.angle_gamma   90.00
#
_symmetry.space_group_name_H-M   'P 1'
#
loop_
_entity.id
_entity.type
_entity.pdbx_description
1 polymer ?
#
loop_
_entity_poly.entity_id
_entity_poly.type
_entity_poly.pdbx_seq_one_letter_code
_entity_poly.pdbx_strand_id
1 'polypeptide(L)' 'MRALANVVGQRIRRREDPRFLRGEGRYVDDLQLPGALHLTFIRSYLAHAKINGVDKSAAEAAGAQVFMA' A
#
# COMPACT_ATOMS: atom_id res chain seq x y z
N MET A 1 -16.80 -43.00 -4.51
CA MET A 1 -17.08 -41.66 -3.97
C MET A 1 -16.23 -41.47 -2.71
N ARG A 2 -15.11 -40.72 -2.78
CA ARG A 2 -14.26 -40.48 -1.60
C ARG A 2 -15.00 -39.52 -0.67
N ALA A 3 -15.21 -39.92 0.58
CA ALA A 3 -15.66 -38.99 1.62
C ALA A 3 -14.64 -37.85 1.74
N LEU A 4 -15.08 -36.60 1.58
CA LEU A 4 -14.26 -35.44 1.90
C LEU A 4 -13.99 -35.50 3.41
N ALA A 5 -12.71 -35.59 3.79
CA ALA A 5 -12.33 -35.57 5.19
C ALA A 5 -12.89 -34.30 5.86
N ASN A 6 -13.53 -34.44 7.02
CA ASN A 6 -14.06 -33.31 7.78
C ASN A 6 -12.88 -32.44 8.26
N VAL A 7 -12.77 -31.23 7.71
CA VAL A 7 -11.66 -30.29 7.97
C VAL A 7 -11.90 -29.40 9.20
N VAL A 8 -13.12 -29.39 9.73
CA VAL A 8 -13.49 -28.54 10.87
C VAL A 8 -12.92 -29.13 12.15
N GLY A 9 -12.20 -28.30 12.93
CA GLY A 9 -11.59 -28.70 14.21
C GLY A 9 -10.25 -29.43 14.10
N GLN A 10 -9.72 -29.63 12.89
CA GLN A 10 -8.45 -30.32 12.65
C GLN A 10 -7.27 -29.34 12.58
N ARG A 11 -6.10 -29.74 13.08
CA ARG A 11 -4.85 -28.99 12.88
C ARG A 11 -4.32 -29.23 11.47
N ILE A 12 -4.66 -28.33 10.54
CA ILE A 12 -4.26 -28.41 9.14
C ILE A 12 -3.23 -27.31 8.84
N ARG A 13 -2.25 -27.59 7.96
CA ARG A 13 -1.32 -26.58 7.47
C ARG A 13 -2.05 -25.52 6.65
N ARG A 14 -1.64 -24.27 6.76
CA ARG A 14 -2.30 -23.19 6.03
C ARG A 14 -1.97 -23.28 4.55
N ARG A 15 -2.95 -22.95 3.70
CA ARG A 15 -2.80 -23.04 2.25
C ARG A 15 -1.89 -21.94 1.71
N GLU A 16 -1.88 -20.79 2.37
CA GLU A 16 -1.18 -19.58 1.98
C GLU A 16 0.28 -19.52 2.46
N ASP A 17 0.67 -20.37 3.41
CA ASP A 17 2.06 -20.44 3.92
C ASP A 17 3.12 -20.51 2.82
N PRO A 18 2.99 -21.38 1.79
CA PRO A 18 4.05 -21.54 0.80
C PRO A 18 4.41 -20.24 0.08
N ARG A 19 3.42 -19.41 -0.29
CA ARG A 19 3.70 -18.15 -0.99
C ARG A 19 4.29 -17.10 -0.06
N PHE A 20 3.84 -17.03 1.19
CA PHE A 20 4.36 -16.04 2.13
C PHE A 20 5.78 -16.37 2.61
N LEU A 21 6.06 -17.64 2.90
CA LEU A 21 7.36 -18.09 3.38
C LEU A 21 8.45 -18.00 2.30
N ARG A 22 8.08 -17.92 1.02
CA ARG A 22 9.02 -17.77 -0.10
C ARG A 22 9.14 -16.33 -0.63
N GLY A 23 8.45 -15.36 -0.01
CA GLY A 23 8.40 -13.99 -0.52
C GLY A 23 7.63 -13.84 -1.83
N GLU A 24 6.79 -14.83 -2.17
CA GLU A 24 5.88 -14.80 -3.33
C GLU A 24 4.51 -14.20 -2.96
N GLY A 25 4.37 -13.70 -1.73
CA GLY A 25 3.26 -12.83 -1.37
C GLY A 25 3.25 -11.59 -2.25
N ARG A 26 2.07 -11.10 -2.60
CA ARG A 26 1.89 -9.81 -3.27
C ARG A 26 0.97 -8.95 -2.41
N TYR A 27 1.51 -7.84 -1.95
CA TYR A 27 0.81 -6.74 -1.30
C TYR A 27 0.68 -5.58 -2.29
N VAL A 28 -0.01 -4.51 -1.87
CA VAL A 28 -0.28 -3.35 -2.75
C VAL A 28 1.02 -2.75 -3.29
N ASP A 29 2.07 -2.66 -2.46
CA ASP A 29 3.36 -2.08 -2.83
C ASP A 29 4.20 -2.97 -3.76
N ASP A 30 3.87 -4.27 -3.86
CA ASP A 30 4.55 -5.20 -4.78
C ASP A 30 4.00 -5.11 -6.22
N LEU A 31 2.92 -4.33 -6.43
CA LEU A 31 2.25 -4.25 -7.71
C LEU A 31 3.00 -3.30 -8.66
N GLN A 32 3.60 -3.87 -9.70
CA GLN A 32 4.16 -3.10 -10.81
C GLN A 32 3.06 -2.80 -11.84
N LEU A 33 2.38 -1.67 -11.66
CA LEU A 33 1.35 -1.20 -12.58
C LEU A 33 1.98 -0.32 -13.67
N PRO A 34 1.77 -0.62 -14.98
CA PRO A 34 2.30 0.21 -16.05
C PRO A 34 1.85 1.66 -15.94
N GLY A 35 2.81 2.59 -15.89
CA GLY A 35 2.54 4.03 -15.81
C GLY A 35 2.14 4.54 -14.41
N ALA A 36 2.16 3.70 -13.37
CA ALA A 36 1.91 4.18 -12.01
C ALA A 36 2.99 5.17 -11.55
N LEU A 37 2.56 6.26 -10.94
CA LEU A 37 3.42 7.26 -10.32
C LEU A 37 3.53 7.00 -8.82
N HIS A 38 4.65 7.42 -8.23
CA HIS A 38 4.76 7.53 -6.79
C HIS A 38 4.20 8.88 -6.34
N LEU A 39 3.57 8.89 -5.17
CA LEU A 39 3.05 10.10 -4.55
C LEU A 39 3.47 10.17 -3.09
N THR A 40 3.47 11.39 -2.54
CA THR A 40 3.67 11.63 -1.12
C THR A 40 2.68 12.68 -0.65
N PHE A 41 2.33 12.61 0.64
CA PHE A 41 1.43 13.55 1.28
C PHE A 41 2.20 14.43 2.25
N ILE A 42 2.07 15.74 2.09
CA ILE A 42 2.52 16.71 3.09
C ILE A 42 1.42 16.86 4.13
N ARG A 43 1.77 16.68 5.41
CA ARG A 43 0.84 16.76 6.53
C ARG A 43 1.16 17.96 7.42
N SER A 44 0.13 18.52 8.06
CA SER A 44 0.30 19.54 9.07
C SER A 44 1.13 19.00 10.25
N TYR A 45 2.10 19.77 10.70
CA TYR A 45 2.78 19.55 11.98
C TYR A 45 2.07 20.23 13.16
N LEU A 46 1.05 21.04 12.87
CA LEU A 46 0.19 21.70 13.85
C LEU A 46 -1.11 20.94 14.03
N ALA A 47 -1.51 20.70 15.28
CA ALA A 47 -2.78 20.03 15.60
C ALA A 47 -4.01 20.87 15.23
N HIS A 48 -3.90 22.21 15.31
CA HIS A 48 -4.96 23.14 14.94
C HIS A 48 -4.37 24.47 14.45
N ALA A 49 -4.67 24.83 13.20
CA ALA A 49 -4.25 26.08 12.58
C ALA A 49 -5.09 26.36 11.33
N LYS A 50 -5.05 27.60 10.84
CA LYS A 50 -5.54 27.95 9.51
C LYS A 50 -4.40 27.83 8.50
N ILE A 51 -4.68 27.27 7.32
CA ILE A 51 -3.73 27.27 6.20
C ILE A 51 -3.90 28.59 5.47
N ASN A 52 -2.91 29.48 5.59
CA ASN A 52 -2.91 30.79 4.90
C ASN A 52 -2.31 30.71 3.48
N GLY A 53 -1.58 29.63 3.18
CA GLY A 53 -0.94 29.42 1.89
C GLY A 53 -0.05 28.19 1.91
N VAL A 54 0.31 27.71 0.71
CA VAL A 54 1.25 26.61 0.50
C VAL A 54 2.22 27.03 -0.60
N ASP A 55 3.51 27.04 -0.30
CA ASP A 55 4.55 27.22 -1.30
C ASP A 55 4.94 25.87 -1.90
N LYS A 56 4.77 25.75 -3.21
CA LYS A 56 5.03 24.55 -4.00
C LYS A 56 6.23 24.69 -4.94
N SER A 57 6.87 25.85 -4.97
CA SER A 57 7.91 26.20 -5.95
C SER A 57 9.08 25.21 -5.93
N ALA A 58 9.55 24.82 -4.74
CA ALA A 58 10.65 23.87 -4.61
C ALA A 58 10.31 22.46 -5.15
N ALA A 59 9.07 22.00 -4.96
CA ALA A 59 8.63 20.71 -5.46
C ALA A 59 8.51 20.72 -6.99
N GLU A 60 7.91 21.77 -7.56
CA GLU A 60 7.80 21.95 -9.01
C GLU A 60 9.18 22.09 -9.67
N ALA A 61 10.11 22.83 -9.04
CA ALA A 61 11.50 22.95 -9.51
C ALA A 61 12.26 21.61 -9.47
N ALA A 62 11.89 20.70 -8.57
CA ALA A 62 12.42 19.33 -8.52
C ALA A 62 11.72 18.36 -9.50
N GLY A 63 10.77 18.85 -10.31
CA GLY A 63 10.05 18.05 -11.30
C GLY A 63 8.85 17.28 -10.74
N ALA A 64 8.44 17.55 -9.50
CA ALA A 64 7.23 16.95 -8.93
C ALA A 64 5.98 17.70 -9.41
N GLN A 65 4.95 16.94 -9.79
CA GLN A 65 3.62 17.50 -10.01
C GLN A 65 2.90 17.67 -8.67
N VAL A 66 2.41 18.89 -8.39
CA VAL A 66 1.73 19.22 -7.13
C VAL A 66 0.23 19.36 -7.35
N PHE A 67 -0.54 18.61 -6.56
CA PHE A 67 -2.00 18.66 -6.56
C PHE A 67 -2.49 19.33 -5.28
N MET A 68 -3.40 20.29 -5.42
CA MET A 68 -4.04 21.01 -4.32
C MET A 68 -5.53 20.69 -4.33
N ALA A 69 -6.12 20.44 -3.17
CA ALA A 69 -7.55 20.24 -2.96
C ALA A 69 -8.10 21.34 -2.05
#